data_AF-A0A251PQI4-F1
#
_entry.id   AF-A0A251PQI4-F1
#
_cell.length_a   1.000
_cell.length_b   1.000
_cell.length_c   1.000
_cell.angle_alpha   90.00
_cell.angle_beta   90.00
_cell.angle_gamma   90.00
#
_symmetry.space_group_name_H-M   'P 1'
#
loop_
_entity.id
_entity.type
_entity.pdbx_description
1 polymer ?
#
loop_
_entity_poly.entity_id
_entity_poly.type
_entity_poly.pdbx_seq_one_letter_code
_entity_poly.pdbx_strand_id
1 'polypeptide(L)'
;MTKSPIQQPEAHLHDTSLQQSKQQIKLEPKPSLFPLFSGVFLFSLALSPSSMEKLRKAVSEIAYAQNHAKLTHLQLSLIPVLCFASSLYKLALFLRRSLYHSGLFRKHRLPVPVISVGNLTWGGNGKTPMAEFIARFLADSGISPLILTRGYAGGDEARMLHRHLLGRPVKIGVGAKRAAVAARFFERYGYVDPSSTSKRSDGLCIEPKVGGHLSSEKIGAVILDDGMQHWSLQRDLEIVMVNGLTLWGNCHLIPRGPLREPLNALRRADVVVLHHADLVYKLIFTFFYFG
;
A
#
# COMPACT_ATOMS: atom_id res chain seq x y z
N MET A 1 -17.90 -79.85 11.47
CA MET A 1 -19.30 -79.40 11.30
C MET A 1 -19.30 -78.20 10.38
N THR A 2 -19.88 -78.40 9.21
CA THR A 2 -20.13 -77.48 8.11
C THR A 2 -21.12 -76.38 8.51
N LYS A 3 -20.91 -75.15 8.01
CA LYS A 3 -21.98 -74.32 7.44
C LYS A 3 -21.42 -73.16 6.61
N SER A 4 -22.11 -72.99 5.49
CA SER A 4 -21.92 -72.20 4.28
C SER A 4 -22.11 -70.68 4.47
N PRO A 5 -21.71 -69.86 3.47
CA PRO A 5 -21.83 -68.41 3.48
C PRO A 5 -23.26 -67.95 3.18
N ILE A 6 -23.63 -66.77 3.66
CA ILE A 6 -24.90 -66.09 3.33
C ILE A 6 -24.60 -64.83 2.50
N GLN A 7 -25.45 -64.67 1.50
CA GLN A 7 -25.38 -63.78 0.37
C GLN A 7 -26.32 -62.57 0.60
N GLN A 8 -25.80 -61.35 0.37
CA GLN A 8 -26.48 -60.14 -0.16
C GLN A 8 -27.68 -59.52 0.63
N PRO A 9 -28.02 -58.20 0.47
CA PRO A 9 -28.13 -57.50 -0.82
C PRO A 9 -27.60 -56.06 -0.92
N GLU A 10 -27.48 -55.66 -2.19
CA GLU A 10 -27.32 -54.31 -2.69
C GLU A 10 -28.44 -53.37 -2.22
N ALA A 11 -28.06 -52.16 -1.82
CA ALA A 11 -28.96 -51.02 -1.75
C ALA A 11 -28.26 -49.82 -2.40
N HIS A 12 -28.64 -49.58 -3.66
CA HIS A 12 -28.50 -48.31 -4.35
C HIS A 12 -29.16 -47.21 -3.51
N LEU A 13 -28.41 -46.21 -3.04
CA LEU A 13 -28.98 -44.90 -2.72
C LEU A 13 -27.96 -43.79 -3.02
N HIS A 14 -28.15 -43.21 -4.20
CA HIS A 14 -27.94 -41.80 -4.57
C HIS A 14 -26.81 -41.01 -3.88
N ASP A 15 -25.71 -41.00 -4.63
CA ASP A 15 -24.83 -39.88 -4.90
C ASP A 15 -25.63 -38.56 -5.08
N THR A 16 -25.62 -37.63 -4.10
CA THR A 16 -26.08 -36.24 -4.32
C THR A 16 -25.57 -35.20 -3.32
N SER A 17 -24.39 -35.38 -2.72
CA SER A 17 -23.82 -34.37 -1.79
C SER A 17 -22.35 -34.03 -2.00
N LEU A 18 -21.68 -34.61 -3.00
CA LEU A 18 -20.26 -34.34 -3.29
C LEU A 18 -19.96 -33.74 -4.67
N GLN A 19 -21.00 -33.31 -5.41
CA GLN A 19 -20.84 -32.64 -6.71
C GLN A 19 -21.18 -31.14 -6.75
N GLN A 20 -21.53 -30.50 -5.62
CA GLN A 20 -21.83 -29.06 -5.60
C GLN A 20 -20.63 -28.12 -5.35
N SER A 21 -19.39 -28.62 -5.25
CA SER A 21 -18.20 -27.78 -4.96
C SER A 21 -17.33 -27.42 -6.18
N LYS A 22 -17.75 -27.75 -7.41
CA LYS A 22 -16.97 -27.47 -8.63
C LYS A 22 -17.81 -26.95 -9.81
N GLN A 23 -18.46 -25.81 -9.65
CA GLN A 23 -18.88 -24.97 -10.79
C GLN A 23 -18.64 -23.48 -10.49
N GLN A 24 -17.42 -23.04 -10.81
CA GLN A 24 -17.17 -21.98 -11.79
C GLN A 24 -18.08 -20.74 -11.72
N ILE A 25 -17.67 -19.72 -10.95
CA ILE A 25 -17.84 -18.33 -11.40
C ILE A 25 -16.47 -17.85 -11.88
N LYS A 26 -16.20 -18.15 -13.15
CA LYS A 26 -15.18 -17.52 -13.96
C LYS A 26 -15.60 -16.06 -14.13
N LEU A 27 -15.15 -15.19 -13.22
CA LEU A 27 -15.27 -13.74 -13.37
C LEU A 27 -14.29 -13.29 -14.45
N GLU A 28 -14.75 -13.37 -15.70
CA GLU A 28 -14.23 -12.56 -16.80
C GLU A 28 -14.18 -11.08 -16.32
N PRO A 29 -13.03 -10.39 -16.38
CA PRO A 29 -12.98 -8.98 -16.05
C PRO A 29 -13.75 -8.19 -17.11
N LYS A 30 -15.00 -7.84 -16.80
CA LYS A 30 -15.79 -6.88 -17.57
C LYS A 30 -15.00 -5.56 -17.65
N PRO A 31 -14.74 -5.00 -18.85
CA PRO A 31 -13.96 -3.79 -18.99
C PRO A 31 -14.74 -2.62 -18.40
N SER A 32 -14.33 -2.15 -17.22
CA SER A 32 -14.85 -0.91 -16.65
C SER A 32 -14.26 0.27 -17.41
N LEU A 33 -15.10 0.96 -18.18
CA LEU A 33 -14.85 2.29 -18.72
C LEU A 33 -14.44 3.24 -17.58
N PHE A 34 -13.20 3.73 -17.59
CA PHE A 34 -12.87 5.16 -17.46
C PHE A 34 -11.38 5.38 -17.80
N PRO A 35 -11.07 6.17 -18.83
CA PRO A 35 -9.71 6.39 -19.29
C PRO A 35 -9.12 7.66 -18.68
N LEU A 36 -8.00 7.54 -17.97
CA LEU A 36 -7.05 8.67 -17.80
C LEU A 36 -5.59 8.21 -17.72
N PHE A 37 -5.34 6.93 -18.03
CA PHE A 37 -4.02 6.33 -18.27
C PHE A 37 -3.93 5.62 -19.63
N SER A 38 -4.84 5.94 -20.56
CA SER A 38 -4.90 5.31 -21.90
C SER A 38 -3.71 5.66 -22.80
N GLY A 39 -3.11 6.84 -22.63
CA GLY A 39 -1.98 7.28 -23.48
C GLY A 39 -0.70 6.45 -23.31
N VAL A 40 -0.48 5.85 -22.14
CA VAL A 40 0.69 4.97 -21.90
C VAL A 40 0.42 3.56 -22.44
N PHE A 41 -0.84 3.13 -22.50
CA PHE A 41 -1.19 1.79 -22.97
C PHE A 41 -1.06 1.65 -24.49
N LEU A 42 -1.36 2.71 -25.26
CA LEU A 42 -1.14 2.73 -26.71
C LEU A 42 0.35 2.77 -27.10
N PHE A 43 1.20 3.41 -26.29
CA PHE A 43 2.66 3.38 -26.50
C PHE A 43 3.29 2.02 -26.12
N SER A 44 2.64 1.27 -25.23
CA SER A 44 3.09 -0.05 -24.78
C SER A 44 2.87 -1.17 -25.81
N LEU A 45 2.03 -0.96 -26.83
CA LEU A 45 1.75 -1.96 -27.87
C LEU A 45 2.78 -1.97 -29.01
N ALA A 46 3.69 -0.99 -29.08
CA ALA A 46 4.67 -0.84 -30.16
C ALA A 46 6.10 -1.27 -29.79
N LEU A 47 6.36 -1.67 -28.53
CA LEU A 47 7.72 -1.91 -28.02
C LEU A 47 7.86 -3.35 -27.51
N SER A 48 8.93 -4.03 -27.95
CA SER A 48 9.34 -5.33 -27.40
C SER A 48 9.51 -5.24 -25.87
N PRO A 49 9.22 -6.31 -25.10
CA PRO A 49 9.49 -6.38 -23.66
C PRO A 49 10.92 -5.96 -23.29
N SER A 50 11.90 -6.32 -24.14
CA SER A 50 13.30 -5.94 -23.97
C SER A 50 13.56 -4.44 -24.12
N SER A 51 12.85 -3.78 -25.05
CA SER A 51 12.93 -2.34 -25.26
C SER A 51 12.28 -1.56 -24.12
N MET A 52 11.18 -2.09 -23.56
CA MET A 52 10.53 -1.50 -22.39
C MET A 52 11.42 -1.54 -21.16
N GLU A 53 12.15 -2.63 -20.93
CA GLU A 53 13.08 -2.70 -19.79
C GLU A 53 14.24 -1.72 -19.94
N LYS A 54 14.81 -1.60 -21.15
CA LYS A 54 15.83 -0.59 -21.46
C LYS A 54 15.34 0.83 -21.21
N LEU A 55 14.10 1.13 -21.62
CA LEU A 55 13.47 2.43 -21.39
C LEU A 55 13.26 2.71 -19.90
N ARG A 56 12.74 1.72 -19.14
CA ARG A 56 12.56 1.83 -17.68
C ARG A 56 13.88 2.11 -16.97
N LYS A 57 14.95 1.40 -17.36
CA LYS A 57 16.29 1.63 -16.83
C LYS A 57 16.79 3.04 -17.16
N ALA A 58 16.68 3.47 -18.42
CA ALA A 58 17.09 4.80 -18.84
C ALA A 58 16.35 5.92 -18.09
N VAL A 59 15.02 5.80 -17.93
CA VAL A 59 14.21 6.75 -17.17
C VAL A 59 14.60 6.76 -15.69
N SER A 60 14.87 5.59 -15.10
CA SER A 60 15.34 5.49 -13.71
C SER A 60 16.70 6.15 -13.52
N GLU A 61 17.64 5.96 -14.45
CA GLU A 61 18.96 6.60 -14.41
C GLU A 61 18.83 8.13 -14.52
N ILE A 62 18.00 8.64 -15.43
CA ILE A 62 17.71 10.08 -15.54
C ILE A 62 17.08 10.62 -14.26
N ALA A 63 16.14 9.88 -13.67
CA ALA A 63 15.42 10.29 -12.47
C ALA A 63 16.34 10.45 -11.24
N TYR A 64 17.40 9.64 -11.14
CA TYR A 64 18.34 9.69 -10.02
C TYR A 64 19.70 10.33 -10.36
N ALA A 65 19.92 10.75 -11.61
CA ALA A 65 21.13 11.47 -12.01
C ALA A 65 21.17 12.87 -11.39
N GLN A 66 22.19 13.13 -10.56
CA GLN A 66 22.51 14.47 -10.05
C GLN A 66 23.30 15.31 -11.07
N ASN A 67 24.07 14.64 -11.94
CA ASN A 67 24.89 15.30 -12.95
C ASN A 67 24.62 14.70 -14.34
N HIS A 68 24.17 15.53 -15.27
CA HIS A 68 23.82 15.13 -16.63
C HIS A 68 25.05 14.76 -17.48
N ALA A 69 26.26 15.12 -17.03
CA ALA A 69 27.51 14.78 -17.73
C ALA A 69 27.80 13.27 -17.80
N LYS A 70 27.12 12.46 -16.98
CA LYS A 70 27.22 10.98 -16.99
C LYS A 70 26.16 10.30 -17.86
N LEU A 71 25.26 11.06 -18.49
CA LEU A 71 24.16 10.52 -19.28
C LEU A 71 24.59 10.30 -20.75
N THR A 72 24.11 9.21 -21.33
CA THR A 72 24.30 8.89 -22.75
C THR A 72 23.51 9.84 -23.66
N HIS A 73 23.92 9.97 -24.92
CA HIS A 73 23.20 10.81 -25.91
C HIS A 73 21.71 10.43 -26.05
N LEU A 74 21.37 9.14 -25.94
CA LEU A 74 19.98 8.67 -25.97
C LEU A 74 19.18 9.11 -24.72
N GLN A 75 19.82 9.18 -23.56
CA GLN A 75 19.16 9.68 -22.35
C GLN A 75 18.91 11.18 -22.44
N LEU A 76 19.88 11.94 -22.98
CA LEU A 76 19.74 13.38 -23.18
C LEU A 76 18.60 13.72 -24.14
N SER A 77 18.41 12.95 -25.22
CA SER A 77 17.31 13.18 -26.16
C SER A 77 15.92 12.87 -25.58
N LEU A 78 15.82 12.03 -24.55
CA LEU A 78 14.57 11.74 -23.84
C LEU A 78 14.16 12.86 -22.88
N ILE A 79 15.10 13.70 -22.40
CA ILE A 79 14.83 14.71 -21.37
C ILE A 79 13.70 15.69 -21.77
N PRO A 80 13.66 16.29 -22.98
CA PRO A 80 12.60 17.22 -23.35
C PRO A 80 11.21 16.59 -23.29
N VAL A 81 11.08 15.34 -23.75
CA VAL A 81 9.83 14.58 -23.69
C VAL A 81 9.41 14.33 -22.25
N LEU A 82 10.36 13.92 -21.39
CA LEU A 82 10.10 13.70 -19.96
C LEU A 82 9.75 15.01 -19.23
N CYS A 83 10.38 16.13 -19.59
CA CYS A 83 10.07 17.47 -19.08
C CYS A 83 8.63 17.88 -19.40
N PHE A 84 8.21 17.69 -20.66
CA PHE A 84 6.86 18.00 -21.09
C PHE A 84 5.82 17.12 -20.35
N ALA A 85 6.05 15.80 -20.30
CA ALA A 85 5.20 14.88 -19.57
C ALA A 85 5.11 15.20 -18.06
N SER A 86 6.24 15.56 -17.44
CA SER A 86 6.31 15.96 -16.03
C SER A 86 5.54 17.25 -15.76
N SER A 87 5.55 18.19 -16.71
CA SER A 87 4.78 19.44 -16.63
C SER A 87 3.27 19.19 -16.71
N LEU A 88 2.83 18.30 -17.60
CA LEU A 88 1.42 17.89 -17.67
C LEU A 88 0.98 17.17 -16.38
N TYR A 89 1.84 16.30 -15.83
CA TYR A 89 1.59 15.64 -14.55
C TYR A 89 1.49 16.65 -13.39
N LYS A 90 2.36 17.66 -13.35
CA LYS A 90 2.31 18.76 -12.39
C LYS A 90 0.99 19.51 -12.46
N LEU A 91 0.51 19.82 -13.67
CA LEU A 91 -0.77 20.48 -13.87
C LEU A 91 -1.92 19.60 -13.37
N ALA A 92 -1.93 18.30 -13.72
CA ALA A 92 -2.95 17.36 -13.25
C ALA A 92 -2.97 17.25 -11.71
N LEU A 93 -1.80 17.22 -11.06
CA LEU A 93 -1.69 17.24 -9.60
C LEU A 93 -2.21 18.54 -9.00
N PHE A 94 -1.87 19.69 -9.59
CA PHE A 94 -2.34 20.99 -9.14
C PHE A 94 -3.87 21.07 -9.20
N LEU A 95 -4.46 20.67 -10.33
CA LEU A 95 -5.91 20.59 -10.49
C LEU A 95 -6.53 19.67 -9.45
N ARG A 96 -6.02 18.44 -9.31
CA ARG A 96 -6.52 17.48 -8.32
C ARG A 96 -6.47 18.04 -6.89
N ARG A 97 -5.37 18.70 -6.52
CA ARG A 97 -5.23 19.34 -5.21
C ARG A 97 -6.25 20.46 -5.01
N SER A 98 -6.47 21.29 -6.04
CA SER A 98 -7.46 22.36 -6.02
C SER A 98 -8.87 21.80 -5.77
N LEU A 99 -9.25 20.72 -6.47
CA LEU A 99 -10.56 20.06 -6.30
C LEU A 99 -10.79 19.47 -4.90
N TYR A 100 -9.73 19.00 -4.22
CA TYR A 100 -9.82 18.55 -2.82
C TYR A 100 -9.82 19.71 -1.82
N HIS A 101 -9.26 20.87 -2.18
CA HIS A 101 -9.24 22.06 -1.31
C HIS A 101 -10.56 22.83 -1.40
N SER A 102 -11.17 22.90 -2.59
CA SER A 102 -12.49 23.51 -2.80
C SER A 102 -13.65 22.69 -2.23
N GLY A 103 -13.38 21.48 -1.72
CA GLY A 103 -14.40 20.57 -1.19
C GLY A 103 -15.20 19.84 -2.27
N LEU A 104 -14.90 20.04 -3.56
CA LEU A 104 -15.59 19.35 -4.65
C LEU A 104 -15.38 17.84 -4.58
N PHE A 105 -14.18 17.40 -4.21
CA PHE A 105 -13.91 16.00 -3.91
C PHE A 105 -14.06 15.70 -2.42
N ARG A 106 -14.92 14.72 -2.12
CA ARG A 106 -15.23 14.30 -0.76
C ARG A 106 -14.02 13.63 -0.11
N LYS A 107 -13.73 14.05 1.13
CA LYS A 107 -12.83 13.33 2.04
C LYS A 107 -13.68 12.51 3.00
N HIS A 108 -13.37 11.23 3.11
CA HIS A 108 -14.04 10.32 4.04
C HIS A 108 -13.27 10.29 5.35
N ARG A 109 -13.96 10.51 6.46
CA ARG A 109 -13.44 10.30 7.81
C ARG A 109 -13.92 8.95 8.31
N LEU A 110 -13.00 8.15 8.85
CA LEU A 110 -13.33 6.87 9.46
C LEU A 110 -13.65 7.06 10.95
N PRO A 111 -14.42 6.16 11.58
CA PRO A 111 -14.81 6.30 12.99
C PRO A 111 -13.67 5.97 13.98
N VAL A 112 -12.53 5.51 13.48
CA VAL A 112 -11.33 5.16 14.26
C VAL A 112 -10.13 5.93 13.73
N PRO A 113 -9.07 6.10 14.54
CA PRO A 113 -7.84 6.76 14.12
C PRO A 113 -7.24 6.11 12.86
N VAL A 114 -6.78 6.96 11.93
CA VAL A 114 -6.19 6.56 10.65
C VAL A 114 -4.73 7.01 10.60
N ILE A 115 -3.82 6.03 10.57
CA ILE A 115 -2.38 6.23 10.39
C ILE A 115 -2.04 5.96 8.92
N SER A 116 -1.37 6.88 8.26
CA SER A 116 -0.90 6.72 6.89
C SER A 116 0.60 6.49 6.86
N VAL A 117 1.03 5.48 6.11
CA VAL A 117 2.43 5.25 5.80
C VAL A 117 2.59 5.46 4.30
N GLY A 118 3.38 6.46 3.93
CA GLY A 118 3.58 6.79 2.53
C GLY A 118 5.00 7.27 2.25
N ASN A 119 5.21 7.68 1.01
CA ASN A 119 6.45 8.32 0.59
C ASN A 119 6.19 9.24 -0.61
N LEU A 120 7.16 10.11 -0.90
CA LEU A 120 7.08 11.02 -2.03
C LEU A 120 7.61 10.46 -3.34
N THR A 121 8.49 9.47 -3.31
CA THR A 121 9.17 8.96 -4.51
C THR A 121 8.49 7.69 -5.06
N TRP A 122 8.77 7.31 -6.30
CA TRP A 122 8.55 5.92 -6.73
C TRP A 122 9.69 5.00 -6.24
N GLY A 123 9.44 3.69 -6.21
CA GLY A 123 10.43 2.69 -5.77
C GLY A 123 10.21 2.15 -4.35
N GLY A 124 11.06 1.21 -3.94
CA GLY A 124 11.02 0.56 -2.63
C GLY A 124 11.51 1.50 -1.53
N ASN A 125 10.59 2.04 -0.74
CA ASN A 125 10.89 3.02 0.32
C ASN A 125 10.48 2.52 1.70
N GLY A 126 10.58 1.20 1.95
CA GLY A 126 10.32 0.62 3.27
C GLY A 126 8.92 0.82 3.86
N LYS A 127 7.92 1.21 3.05
CA LYS A 127 6.55 1.49 3.50
C LYS A 127 5.86 0.26 4.09
N THR A 128 5.89 -0.86 3.38
CA THR A 128 5.24 -2.10 3.81
C THR A 128 5.83 -2.63 5.12
N PRO A 129 7.17 -2.72 5.29
CA PRO A 129 7.76 -3.07 6.59
C PRO A 129 7.37 -2.10 7.72
N MET A 130 7.27 -0.80 7.45
CA MET A 130 6.81 0.17 8.45
C MET A 130 5.33 -0.02 8.81
N ALA A 131 4.46 -0.25 7.82
CA ALA A 131 3.05 -0.53 8.06
C ALA A 131 2.86 -1.83 8.87
N GLU A 132 3.65 -2.86 8.57
CA GLU A 132 3.72 -4.11 9.34
C GLU A 132 4.19 -3.86 10.77
N PHE A 133 5.25 -3.09 10.97
CA PHE A 133 5.78 -2.73 12.29
C PHE A 133 4.73 -2.02 13.15
N ILE A 134 4.04 -1.02 12.60
CA ILE A 134 2.97 -0.29 13.31
C ILE A 134 1.82 -1.23 13.65
N ALA A 135 1.40 -2.09 12.71
CA ALA A 135 0.34 -3.05 12.96
C ALA A 135 0.70 -4.04 14.08
N ARG A 136 1.96 -4.49 14.12
CA ARG A 136 2.48 -5.33 15.20
C ARG A 136 2.45 -4.62 16.53
N PHE A 137 2.98 -3.41 16.59
CA PHE A 137 3.00 -2.59 17.80
C PHE A 137 1.60 -2.37 18.38
N LEU A 138 0.62 -2.03 17.54
CA LEU A 138 -0.76 -1.85 17.96
C LEU A 138 -1.39 -3.17 18.46
N ALA A 139 -1.18 -4.25 17.72
CA ALA A 139 -1.70 -5.56 18.11
C ALA A 139 -1.12 -6.04 19.46
N ASP A 140 0.18 -5.85 19.68
CA ASP A 140 0.87 -6.20 20.93
C ASP A 140 0.42 -5.29 22.09
N SER A 141 -0.07 -4.09 21.78
CA SER A 141 -0.71 -3.16 22.74
C SER A 141 -2.21 -3.46 22.96
N GLY A 142 -2.74 -4.56 22.41
CA GLY A 142 -4.14 -4.95 22.55
C GLY A 142 -5.14 -4.21 21.64
N ILE A 143 -4.66 -3.41 20.68
CA ILE A 143 -5.48 -2.70 19.70
C ILE A 143 -5.47 -3.50 18.39
N SER A 144 -6.63 -3.99 17.94
CA SER A 144 -6.73 -4.68 16.65
C SER A 144 -6.69 -3.69 15.48
N PRO A 145 -5.64 -3.70 14.63
CA PRO A 145 -5.55 -2.78 13.51
C PRO A 145 -6.13 -3.37 12.21
N LEU A 146 -6.59 -2.48 11.33
CA LEU A 146 -6.94 -2.78 9.94
C LEU A 146 -5.90 -2.15 9.00
N ILE A 147 -5.05 -2.97 8.38
CA ILE A 147 -4.19 -2.52 7.29
C ILE A 147 -5.02 -2.47 6.01
N LEU A 148 -5.07 -1.31 5.38
CA LEU A 148 -5.58 -1.16 4.02
C LEU A 148 -4.38 -1.11 3.08
N THR A 149 -4.31 -2.02 2.12
CA THR A 149 -3.37 -1.97 0.97
C THR A 149 -4.10 -1.91 -0.38
N ARG A 150 -3.44 -1.38 -1.42
CA ARG A 150 -4.07 -1.18 -2.75
C ARG A 150 -4.16 -2.50 -3.51
N GLY A 151 -3.29 -3.45 -3.16
CA GLY A 151 -3.04 -4.66 -3.93
C GLY A 151 -2.09 -4.41 -5.11
N TYR A 152 -0.96 -3.73 -4.86
CA TYR A 152 0.08 -3.58 -5.88
C TYR A 152 0.77 -4.95 -6.12
N ALA A 153 1.45 -5.11 -7.26
CA ALA A 153 2.18 -6.35 -7.60
C ALA A 153 1.35 -7.64 -7.51
N GLY A 154 0.11 -7.66 -8.02
CA GLY A 154 -0.68 -8.89 -8.11
C GLY A 154 -1.17 -9.48 -6.77
N GLY A 155 -1.08 -8.70 -5.68
CA GLY A 155 -1.55 -9.10 -4.35
C GLY A 155 -0.49 -9.80 -3.49
N ASP A 156 0.75 -9.91 -3.96
CA ASP A 156 1.83 -10.57 -3.20
C ASP A 156 2.15 -9.86 -1.89
N GLU A 157 2.06 -8.53 -1.88
CA GLU A 157 2.22 -7.70 -0.68
C GLU A 157 1.18 -8.04 0.41
N ALA A 158 -0.09 -8.18 0.01
CA ALA A 158 -1.15 -8.54 0.94
C ALA A 158 -0.99 -9.97 1.49
N ARG A 159 -0.52 -10.90 0.65
CA ARG A 159 -0.21 -12.29 1.06
C ARG A 159 0.98 -12.33 2.03
N MET A 160 2.02 -11.53 1.76
CA MET A 160 3.17 -11.38 2.66
C MET A 160 2.72 -10.89 4.04
N LEU A 161 1.95 -9.80 4.08
CA LEU A 161 1.40 -9.27 5.34
C LEU A 161 0.54 -10.31 6.07
N HIS A 162 -0.30 -11.06 5.35
CA HIS A 162 -1.11 -12.14 5.93
C HIS A 162 -0.24 -13.21 6.62
N ARG A 163 0.85 -13.63 5.99
CA ARG A 163 1.78 -14.62 6.55
C ARG A 163 2.53 -14.08 7.77
N HIS A 164 3.00 -12.84 7.68
CA HIS A 164 3.82 -12.20 8.72
C HIS A 164 3.03 -11.81 9.99
N LEU A 165 1.71 -11.65 9.85
CA LEU A 165 0.81 -11.23 10.93
C LEU A 165 -0.15 -12.35 11.34
N LEU A 166 0.13 -13.58 10.90
CA LEU A 166 -0.63 -14.76 11.29
C LEU A 166 -0.61 -14.92 12.81
N GLY A 167 -1.77 -15.21 13.41
CA GLY A 167 -1.91 -15.38 14.86
C GLY A 167 -2.02 -14.06 15.65
N ARG A 168 -1.89 -12.90 14.99
CA ARG A 168 -2.16 -11.59 15.59
C ARG A 168 -3.55 -11.09 15.19
N PRO A 169 -4.21 -10.26 16.01
CA PRO A 169 -5.52 -9.69 15.68
C PRO A 169 -5.42 -8.55 14.66
N VAL A 170 -4.75 -8.78 13.52
CA VAL A 170 -4.62 -7.80 12.44
C VAL A 170 -5.50 -8.20 11.26
N LYS A 171 -6.21 -7.22 10.71
CA LYS A 171 -7.09 -7.39 9.55
C LYS A 171 -6.45 -6.72 8.35
N ILE A 172 -6.55 -7.34 7.17
CA ILE A 172 -5.93 -6.82 5.94
C ILE A 172 -7.01 -6.67 4.87
N GLY A 173 -7.29 -5.42 4.49
CA GLY A 173 -8.21 -5.07 3.42
C GLY A 173 -7.47 -4.67 2.15
N VAL A 174 -7.83 -5.29 1.02
CA VAL A 174 -7.20 -5.04 -0.28
C VAL A 174 -8.20 -4.38 -1.24
N GLY A 175 -7.81 -3.27 -1.86
CA GLY A 175 -8.56 -2.70 -2.97
C GLY A 175 -8.20 -1.24 -3.26
N ALA A 176 -8.59 -0.73 -4.43
CA ALA A 176 -8.32 0.67 -4.81
C ALA A 176 -9.17 1.69 -4.04
N LYS A 177 -10.43 1.36 -3.74
CA LYS A 177 -11.38 2.21 -3.01
C LYS A 177 -11.27 1.96 -1.50
N ARG A 178 -10.25 2.53 -0.86
CA ARG A 178 -9.90 2.22 0.55
C ARG A 178 -11.05 2.48 1.53
N ALA A 179 -11.79 3.58 1.37
CA ALA A 179 -12.94 3.89 2.22
C ALA A 179 -14.03 2.82 2.17
N ALA A 180 -14.34 2.31 0.97
CA ALA A 180 -15.35 1.25 0.79
C ALA A 180 -14.87 -0.09 1.38
N VAL A 181 -13.58 -0.41 1.25
CA VAL A 181 -13.00 -1.58 1.91
C VAL A 181 -13.08 -1.44 3.43
N ALA A 182 -12.73 -0.28 3.97
CA ALA A 182 -12.82 -0.02 5.41
C ALA A 182 -14.26 -0.20 5.94
N ALA A 183 -15.26 0.35 5.25
CA ALA A 183 -16.67 0.22 5.61
C ALA A 183 -17.11 -1.25 5.73
N ARG A 184 -16.77 -2.09 4.74
CA ARG A 184 -17.07 -3.54 4.77
C ARG A 184 -16.42 -4.26 5.95
N PHE A 185 -15.21 -3.85 6.35
CA PHE A 185 -14.54 -4.42 7.51
C PHE A 185 -15.18 -3.96 8.82
N PHE A 186 -15.62 -2.70 8.91
CA PHE A 186 -16.37 -2.21 10.07
C PHE A 186 -17.75 -2.89 10.21
N GLU A 187 -18.43 -3.18 9.11
CA GLU A 187 -19.67 -3.96 9.13
C GLU A 187 -19.43 -5.39 9.66
N ARG A 188 -18.33 -6.02 9.24
CA ARG A 188 -18.03 -7.41 9.61
C ARG A 188 -17.49 -7.58 11.03
N TYR A 189 -16.60 -6.68 11.45
CA TYR A 189 -15.82 -6.83 12.69
C TYR A 189 -16.19 -5.80 13.76
N GLY A 190 -16.99 -4.80 13.43
CA GLY A 190 -17.20 -3.64 14.27
C GLY A 190 -15.94 -2.78 14.43
N TYR A 191 -16.08 -1.71 15.21
CA TYR A 191 -14.97 -0.84 15.59
C TYR A 191 -15.10 -0.38 17.04
N VAL A 192 -13.99 0.06 17.62
CA VAL A 192 -13.93 0.65 18.96
C VAL A 192 -14.13 2.15 18.82
N ASP A 193 -15.17 2.69 19.46
CA ASP A 193 -15.40 4.14 19.50
C ASP A 193 -14.39 4.81 20.45
N PRO A 194 -13.49 5.68 19.98
CA PRO A 194 -12.51 6.36 20.83
C PRO A 194 -13.15 7.22 21.93
N SER A 195 -14.37 7.74 21.71
CA SER A 195 -15.08 8.56 22.68
C SER A 195 -15.65 7.77 23.86
N SER A 196 -15.81 6.45 23.69
CA SER A 196 -16.30 5.55 24.75
C SER A 196 -15.21 5.20 25.77
N THR A 197 -13.93 5.39 25.42
CA THR A 197 -12.78 5.00 26.25
C THR A 197 -12.41 6.07 27.29
N SER A 198 -12.68 7.35 27.02
CA SER A 198 -12.38 8.46 27.94
C SER A 198 -13.26 8.50 29.20
N LYS A 199 -14.41 7.81 29.21
CA LYS A 199 -15.25 7.67 30.43
C LYS A 199 -14.71 6.66 31.44
N ARG A 200 -13.62 5.95 31.14
CA ARG A 200 -13.02 4.92 32.01
C ARG A 200 -11.67 5.32 32.63
N SER A 201 -11.19 6.53 32.40
CA SER A 201 -9.88 6.97 32.91
C SER A 201 -10.00 7.78 34.20
N ASP A 202 -10.21 7.07 35.31
CA ASP A 202 -9.52 7.35 36.56
C ASP A 202 -8.57 6.16 36.76
N GLY A 203 -7.27 6.35 36.56
CA GLY A 203 -6.28 5.27 36.65
C GLY A 203 -5.40 5.12 35.42
N LEU A 204 -4.34 5.93 35.41
CA LEU A 204 -3.13 5.79 34.61
C LEU A 204 -2.50 4.41 34.85
N CYS A 205 -2.49 3.57 33.81
CA CYS A 205 -1.59 2.44 33.50
C CYS A 205 -2.39 1.48 32.62
N ILE A 206 -2.03 1.36 31.35
CA ILE A 206 -2.48 0.24 30.52
C ILE A 206 -1.73 -0.99 31.04
N GLU A 207 -2.24 -1.55 32.14
CA GLU A 207 -1.94 -2.92 32.54
C GLU A 207 -2.40 -3.83 31.38
N PRO A 208 -1.55 -4.75 30.90
CA PRO A 208 -1.98 -5.75 29.93
C PRO A 208 -2.94 -6.69 30.66
N LYS A 209 -4.24 -6.40 30.61
CA LYS A 209 -5.28 -7.30 31.10
C LYS A 209 -5.28 -8.57 30.26
N VAL A 210 -4.48 -9.54 30.70
CA VAL A 210 -4.62 -10.96 30.40
C VAL A 210 -5.96 -11.40 31.00
N GLY A 211 -7.01 -11.47 30.19
CA GLY A 211 -8.32 -11.97 30.63
C GLY A 211 -9.49 -11.11 30.17
N GLY A 212 -9.90 -11.28 28.91
CA GLY A 212 -11.09 -10.62 28.36
C GLY A 212 -11.21 -10.86 26.86
N HIS A 213 -11.76 -12.01 26.47
CA HIS A 213 -11.79 -12.56 25.11
C HIS A 213 -12.66 -11.79 24.09
N LEU A 214 -13.02 -10.52 24.34
CA LEU A 214 -14.08 -9.78 23.64
C LEU A 214 -13.66 -8.44 22.99
N SER A 215 -12.42 -7.97 23.15
CA SER A 215 -11.92 -6.73 22.51
C SER A 215 -11.10 -6.96 21.23
N SER A 216 -10.61 -8.18 21.02
CA SER A 216 -9.64 -8.50 19.94
C SER A 216 -10.25 -8.50 18.52
N GLU A 217 -11.57 -8.62 18.41
CA GLU A 217 -12.23 -8.62 17.10
C GLU A 217 -12.51 -7.22 16.55
N LYS A 218 -12.81 -6.23 17.39
CA LYS A 218 -13.20 -4.88 16.91
C LYS A 218 -12.00 -4.09 16.44
N ILE A 219 -12.14 -3.41 15.30
CA ILE A 219 -11.07 -2.58 14.75
C ILE A 219 -10.89 -1.33 15.60
N GLY A 220 -9.70 -1.11 16.15
CA GLY A 220 -9.37 0.07 16.95
C GLY A 220 -8.58 1.14 16.20
N ALA A 221 -7.94 0.79 15.08
CA ALA A 221 -7.19 1.72 14.24
C ALA A 221 -7.09 1.24 12.79
N VAL A 222 -6.89 2.16 11.86
CA VAL A 222 -6.65 1.88 10.44
C VAL A 222 -5.26 2.32 10.04
N ILE A 223 -4.55 1.48 9.29
CA ILE A 223 -3.23 1.78 8.71
C ILE A 223 -3.36 1.82 7.19
N LEU A 224 -3.02 2.94 6.56
CA LEU A 224 -2.98 3.08 5.11
C LEU A 224 -1.57 2.80 4.61
N ASP A 225 -1.41 1.65 3.95
CA ASP A 225 -0.20 1.32 3.22
C ASP A 225 -0.19 2.00 1.83
N ASP A 226 0.90 2.70 1.55
CA ASP A 226 1.08 3.69 0.48
C ASP A 226 0.01 4.80 0.50
N GLY A 227 -0.21 5.35 1.70
CA GLY A 227 -1.34 6.23 1.99
C GLY A 227 -1.19 7.66 1.50
N MET A 228 0.02 8.22 1.36
CA MET A 228 0.24 9.68 1.17
C MET A 228 -0.54 10.31 0.00
N GLN A 229 -0.60 9.65 -1.16
CA GLN A 229 -1.34 10.13 -2.35
C GLN A 229 -2.84 9.78 -2.34
N HIS A 230 -3.34 9.12 -1.28
CA HIS A 230 -4.74 8.73 -1.12
C HIS A 230 -5.60 9.81 -0.42
N TRP A 231 -5.74 10.96 -1.09
CA TRP A 231 -6.41 12.16 -0.56
C TRP A 231 -7.89 11.98 -0.15
N SER A 232 -8.56 10.92 -0.63
CA SER A 232 -9.96 10.64 -0.33
C SER A 232 -10.21 10.16 1.11
N LEU A 233 -9.17 9.77 1.85
CA LEU A 233 -9.30 9.47 3.28
C LEU A 233 -8.61 10.55 4.12
N GLN A 234 -9.32 11.00 5.15
CA GLN A 234 -8.72 11.79 6.21
C GLN A 234 -7.83 10.90 7.07
N ARG A 235 -6.71 11.47 7.51
CA ARG A 235 -5.68 10.82 8.32
C ARG A 235 -5.50 11.63 9.58
N ASP A 236 -5.25 10.94 10.68
CA ASP A 236 -4.96 11.54 11.98
C ASP A 236 -3.44 11.58 12.24
N LEU A 237 -2.67 10.70 11.57
CA LEU A 237 -1.21 10.68 11.59
C LEU A 237 -0.67 10.32 10.19
N GLU A 238 0.22 11.14 9.63
CA GLU A 238 0.91 10.90 8.36
C GLU A 238 2.41 10.67 8.58
N ILE A 239 2.85 9.43 8.34
CA ILE A 239 4.24 9.00 8.40
C ILE A 239 4.79 8.92 6.98
N VAL A 240 5.84 9.69 6.71
CA VAL A 240 6.51 9.73 5.42
C VAL A 240 7.87 9.04 5.50
N MET A 241 8.00 7.95 4.74
CA MET A 241 9.25 7.21 4.58
C MET A 241 10.17 7.90 3.59
N VAL A 242 11.45 7.98 3.93
CA VAL A 242 12.50 8.57 3.10
C VAL A 242 13.71 7.64 3.07
N ASN A 243 14.15 7.29 1.87
CA ASN A 243 15.33 6.46 1.67
C ASN A 243 16.60 7.31 1.79
N GLY A 244 17.43 7.03 2.80
CA GLY A 244 18.69 7.74 3.03
C GLY A 244 19.71 7.59 1.90
N LEU A 245 19.65 6.51 1.13
CA LEU A 245 20.56 6.25 -0.01
C LEU A 245 20.13 6.98 -1.28
N THR A 246 18.82 7.15 -1.48
CA THR A 246 18.25 7.70 -2.70
C THR A 246 17.13 8.67 -2.37
N LEU A 247 17.48 9.81 -1.76
CA LEU A 247 16.55 10.82 -1.22
C LEU A 247 15.46 11.24 -2.23
N TRP A 248 15.76 12.22 -3.08
CA TRP A 248 14.77 12.85 -3.98
C TRP A 248 15.12 12.73 -5.46
N GLY A 249 16.18 11.97 -5.78
CA GLY A 249 16.77 11.92 -7.12
C GLY A 249 17.06 13.34 -7.64
N ASN A 250 16.70 13.61 -8.89
CA ASN A 250 16.87 14.90 -9.54
C ASN A 250 15.84 15.97 -9.12
N CYS A 251 15.04 15.73 -8.07
CA CYS A 251 14.01 16.65 -7.55
C CYS A 251 12.88 17.02 -8.52
N HIS A 252 12.71 16.30 -9.63
CA HIS A 252 11.60 16.50 -10.55
C HIS A 252 10.46 15.52 -10.31
N LEU A 253 9.27 15.91 -10.76
CA LEU A 253 8.11 15.04 -10.74
C LEU A 253 8.23 13.93 -11.79
N ILE A 254 7.54 12.82 -11.56
CA ILE A 254 7.38 11.77 -12.56
C ILE A 254 6.81 12.35 -13.87
N PRO A 255 7.24 11.85 -15.04
CA PRO A 255 8.25 10.80 -15.24
C PRO A 255 9.71 11.31 -15.32
N ARG A 256 9.96 12.63 -15.26
CA ARG A 256 11.33 13.18 -15.33
C ARG A 256 12.18 12.85 -14.11
N GLY A 257 11.56 12.85 -12.94
CA GLY A 257 12.20 12.52 -11.67
C GLY A 257 11.37 11.53 -10.87
N PRO A 258 11.82 11.16 -9.67
CA PRO A 258 11.15 10.13 -8.90
C PRO A 258 9.95 10.64 -8.12
N LEU A 259 9.76 11.95 -8.00
CA LEU A 259 8.75 12.53 -7.12
C LEU A 259 7.33 12.32 -7.67
N ARG A 260 6.46 11.74 -6.86
CA ARG A 260 5.01 11.59 -7.10
C ARG A 260 4.25 12.85 -6.70
N GLU A 261 4.82 13.68 -5.84
CA GLU A 261 4.30 14.98 -5.43
C GLU A 261 5.48 15.94 -5.19
N PRO A 262 5.31 17.27 -5.32
CA PRO A 262 6.40 18.20 -5.09
C PRO A 262 6.92 18.10 -3.65
N LEU A 263 8.19 18.39 -3.40
CA LEU A 263 8.79 18.32 -2.05
C LEU A 263 8.01 19.09 -0.99
N ASN A 264 7.32 20.15 -1.39
CA ASN A 264 6.42 20.90 -0.54
C ASN A 264 5.31 20.05 0.13
N ALA A 265 4.95 18.92 -0.47
CA ALA A 265 3.99 17.97 0.09
C ALA A 265 4.50 17.30 1.39
N LEU A 266 5.81 17.35 1.69
CA LEU A 266 6.36 16.93 3.00
C LEU A 266 5.76 17.71 4.16
N ARG A 267 5.25 18.93 3.95
CA ARG A 267 4.56 19.70 5.00
C ARG A 267 3.31 19.01 5.57
N ARG A 268 2.83 17.94 4.93
CA ARG A 268 1.72 17.13 5.45
C ARG A 268 2.17 15.99 6.36
N ALA A 269 3.47 15.72 6.44
CA ALA A 269 4.01 14.69 7.30
C ALA A 269 3.98 15.19 8.75
N ASP A 270 3.47 14.36 9.65
CA ASP A 270 3.64 14.55 11.09
C ASP A 270 4.95 13.92 11.56
N VAL A 271 5.34 12.80 10.94
CA VAL A 271 6.58 12.09 11.21
C VAL A 271 7.30 11.77 9.90
N VAL A 272 8.60 12.03 9.86
CA VAL A 272 9.48 11.61 8.77
C VAL A 272 10.41 10.52 9.28
N VAL A 273 10.43 9.38 8.59
CA VAL A 273 11.31 8.25 8.93
C VAL A 273 12.36 8.09 7.84
N LEU A 274 13.62 8.33 8.22
CA LEU A 274 14.78 8.02 7.39
C LEU A 274 15.14 6.55 7.57
N HIS A 275 15.10 5.76 6.49
CA HIS A 275 15.57 4.37 6.50
C HIS A 275 16.92 4.24 5.76
N HIS A 276 17.67 3.16 6.06
CA HIS A 276 19.06 2.95 5.63
C HIS A 276 20.07 3.99 6.15
N ALA A 277 19.78 4.62 7.29
CA ALA A 277 20.69 5.59 7.89
C ALA A 277 22.07 4.98 8.21
N ASP A 278 22.11 3.72 8.64
CA ASP A 278 23.32 2.94 8.90
C ASP A 278 24.22 2.76 7.67
N LEU A 279 23.63 2.67 6.48
CA LEU A 279 24.36 2.52 5.22
C LEU A 279 24.92 3.85 4.71
N VAL A 280 24.27 4.98 5.02
CA VAL A 280 24.76 6.32 4.67
C VAL A 280 26.09 6.61 5.37
N TYR A 281 26.21 6.29 6.67
CA TYR A 281 27.44 6.48 7.43
C TYR A 281 28.63 5.70 6.85
N LYS A 282 28.40 4.47 6.37
CA LYS A 282 29.46 3.66 5.74
C LYS A 282 29.96 4.27 4.43
N LEU A 283 29.06 4.85 3.64
CA LEU A 283 29.42 5.49 2.37
C LEU A 283 30.30 6.72 2.59
N ILE A 284 29.93 7.56 3.56
CA ILE A 284 30.68 8.76 3.92
C ILE A 284 32.08 8.39 4.41
N PHE A 285 32.21 7.42 5.32
CA PHE A 285 33.51 6.97 5.82
C PHE A 285 34.40 6.38 4.72
N THR A 286 33.82 5.65 3.75
CA THR A 286 34.59 5.12 2.62
C THR A 286 35.15 6.26 1.75
N PHE A 287 34.36 7.31 1.51
CA PHE A 287 34.82 8.49 0.77
C PHE A 287 35.96 9.24 1.48
N PHE A 288 35.93 9.31 2.83
CA PHE A 288 37.00 9.96 3.59
C PHE A 288 38.27 9.12 3.74
N TYR A 289 38.20 7.80 3.61
CA TYR A 289 39.38 6.94 3.65
C TYR A 289 40.11 6.77 2.31
N PHE A 290 39.45 7.13 1.20
CA PHE A 290 39.96 6.96 -0.17
C PHE A 290 40.07 8.27 -0.98
N GLY A 291 39.92 9.43 -0.33
CA GLY A 291 40.13 10.76 -0.93
C GLY A 291 41.32 11.46 -0.31
#